data_AF-A0A953KZ42-F1
#
_entry.id   AF-A0A953KZ42-F1
#
_cell.length_a   1.000
_cell.length_b   1.000
_cell.length_c   1.000
_cell.angle_alpha   90.00
_cell.angle_beta   90.00
_cell.angle_gamma   90.00
#
_symmetry.space_group_name_H-M   'P 1'
#
loop_
_entity.id
_entity.type
_entity.pdbx_description
1 polymer ?
#
loop_
_entity_poly.entity_id
_entity_poly.type
_entity_poly.pdbx_seq_one_letter_code
_entity_poly.pdbx_strand_id
1 'polypeptide(L)'
;MKITWIGACRSFATTALILTGAMAAAIPPPVPLVLNYQAKLTDTNGLPLSTTTTLIFSIWDAPVSGSPLGAFLDADDVLPANGVVSMLVGDDPGNLIPTSIWDSGATRWLEVQVNGNTLSPRTALVSVPYAMRANSANSAVSATVATNAVHASTADLASSVTGLVKSLPMDGQAYVIVEVTADPVQNGINLVTAYNRAEALTPHGQPLSARNRAMVVVLPGQYDMTTGTLLMITNYVDLVGLSTARTDQYIFGESSGQGTGILRQTASDVRIENLLVECTRSSGGLTFSASDPAAYFPDGALAGTVVTNCEFRADGTNAYSTRRAVEYSGTYTNCTGGRIAWGGFGTASGIFTDCIGGTASFGGLGIANGVFKNCTAIDNSFGGLGGTASGTFQNCTGTGGSFGGSGGTASGNFTNCTGGTDAFGGLGFSGFASNASGTFTNCVGGSGAFGGISGIPIGPVTVTVSGTFSGCIGGSYSFGGGPAISGNGAGGKFLYCNGGTSSFTATGAPLALYCVKNGAAYP
;
A
#
# COMPACT_ATOMS: atom_id res chain seq x y z
N MET A 1 46.79 -42.31 47.80
CA MET A 1 46.93 -40.87 48.13
C MET A 1 45.78 -40.13 47.43
N LYS A 2 44.85 -39.60 48.22
CA LYS A 2 43.74 -38.73 47.79
C LYS A 2 44.30 -37.33 47.58
N ILE A 3 43.90 -36.61 46.52
CA ILE A 3 43.68 -35.16 46.60
C ILE A 3 42.36 -34.85 45.90
N THR A 4 41.55 -34.04 46.59
CA THR A 4 40.16 -33.69 46.37
C THR A 4 40.12 -32.15 46.31
N TRP A 5 39.49 -31.60 45.28
CA TRP A 5 38.74 -30.32 45.12
C TRP A 5 39.18 -29.00 45.79
N ILE A 6 38.85 -27.88 45.10
CA ILE A 6 38.32 -26.56 45.54
C ILE A 6 38.44 -25.62 44.31
N GLY A 7 37.58 -24.69 43.93
CA GLY A 7 36.34 -24.06 44.43
C GLY A 7 36.07 -22.88 43.46
N ALA A 8 34.84 -22.71 42.95
CA ALA A 8 33.79 -21.83 43.48
C ALA A 8 34.13 -20.32 43.53
N CYS A 9 33.41 -19.50 42.74
CA CYS A 9 32.87 -18.14 43.03
C CYS A 9 32.49 -17.43 41.72
N ARG A 10 31.45 -16.60 41.56
CA ARG A 10 30.16 -16.34 42.24
C ARG A 10 29.44 -15.32 41.35
N SER A 11 28.10 -15.34 41.38
CA SER A 11 27.18 -14.21 41.13
C SER A 11 26.93 -13.72 39.70
N PHE A 12 25.77 -14.13 39.18
CA PHE A 12 25.05 -13.52 38.07
C PHE A 12 24.56 -12.12 38.44
N ALA A 13 24.93 -11.12 37.64
CA ALA A 13 24.18 -9.89 37.46
C ALA A 13 23.65 -9.89 36.01
N THR A 14 22.33 -9.76 35.88
CA THR A 14 21.56 -9.76 34.64
C THR A 14 21.93 -8.58 33.74
N THR A 15 22.50 -8.88 32.57
CA THR A 15 22.47 -8.01 31.40
C THR A 15 22.03 -8.85 30.21
N ALA A 16 20.88 -8.49 29.62
CA ALA A 16 20.34 -9.13 28.44
C ALA A 16 21.29 -8.91 27.24
N LEU A 17 22.02 -9.97 26.88
CA LEU A 17 22.81 -10.03 25.66
C LEU A 17 22.02 -10.83 24.63
N ILE A 18 21.77 -10.19 23.50
CA ILE A 18 21.06 -10.70 22.33
C ILE A 18 21.67 -12.04 21.91
N LEU A 19 20.86 -13.10 22.00
CA LEU A 19 21.24 -14.46 21.65
C LEU A 19 21.28 -14.61 20.12
N THR A 20 22.42 -14.28 19.51
CA THR A 20 22.75 -14.79 18.17
C THR A 20 23.14 -16.25 18.35
N GLY A 21 22.22 -17.16 18.02
CA GLY A 21 22.45 -18.60 18.03
C GLY A 21 23.49 -18.99 17.00
N ALA A 22 24.77 -18.92 17.36
CA ALA A 22 25.83 -19.63 16.66
C ALA A 22 25.72 -21.10 17.06
N MET A 23 25.08 -21.91 16.19
CA MET A 23 25.21 -23.36 16.26
C MET A 23 26.67 -23.72 15.99
N ALA A 24 27.47 -23.85 17.04
CA ALA A 24 28.79 -24.44 16.95
C ALA A 24 28.60 -25.93 16.62
N ALA A 25 28.90 -26.32 15.39
CA ALA A 25 29.00 -27.72 15.02
C ALA A 25 30.08 -28.36 15.88
N ALA A 26 29.70 -29.33 16.72
CA ALA A 26 30.65 -30.18 17.42
C ALA A 26 31.39 -31.00 16.35
N ILE A 27 32.66 -30.69 16.13
CA ILE A 27 33.52 -31.51 15.27
C ILE A 27 33.69 -32.85 16.01
N PRO A 28 33.23 -33.98 15.45
CA PRO A 28 33.50 -35.28 16.07
C PRO A 28 35.02 -35.46 16.18
N PRO A 29 35.52 -36.04 17.29
CA PRO A 29 36.95 -36.26 17.46
C PRO A 29 37.46 -37.11 16.28
N PRO A 30 38.66 -36.79 15.73
CA PRO A 30 39.23 -37.53 14.62
C PRO A 30 39.34 -39.01 14.96
N VAL A 31 38.94 -39.88 14.02
CA VAL A 31 39.05 -41.34 14.18
C VAL A 31 40.54 -41.68 14.29
N PRO A 32 40.99 -42.39 15.35
CA PRO A 32 42.40 -42.76 15.49
C PRO A 32 42.88 -43.64 14.32
N LEU A 33 43.99 -43.26 13.68
CA LEU A 33 44.59 -43.99 12.55
C LEU A 33 45.65 -44.99 13.03
N VAL A 34 45.22 -46.01 13.77
CA VAL A 34 46.09 -47.06 14.32
C VAL A 34 45.70 -48.44 13.76
N LEU A 35 46.69 -49.34 13.62
CA LEU A 35 46.49 -50.72 13.15
C LEU A 35 46.71 -51.70 14.32
N ASN A 36 45.84 -52.70 14.49
CA ASN A 36 46.13 -53.79 15.42
C ASN A 36 47.15 -54.75 14.78
N TYR A 37 48.22 -55.06 15.50
CA TYR A 37 49.20 -56.06 15.09
C TYR A 37 49.36 -57.14 16.15
N GLN A 38 49.30 -58.41 15.74
CA GLN A 38 49.55 -59.57 16.59
C GLN A 38 50.52 -60.51 15.90
N ALA A 39 51.46 -61.06 16.65
CA ALA A 39 52.42 -62.02 16.15
C ALA A 39 52.77 -63.06 17.22
N LYS A 40 53.19 -64.23 16.76
CA LYS A 40 53.88 -65.23 17.57
C LYS A 40 55.37 -65.19 17.22
N LEU A 41 56.18 -64.73 18.16
CA LEU A 41 57.63 -64.67 18.06
C LEU A 41 58.23 -65.96 18.63
N THR A 42 59.02 -66.65 17.82
CA THR A 42 59.76 -67.85 18.19
C THR A 42 61.25 -67.68 17.88
N ASP A 43 62.09 -68.45 18.57
CA ASP A 43 63.49 -68.62 18.19
C ASP A 43 63.61 -69.49 16.92
N THR A 44 64.85 -69.72 16.49
CA THR A 44 65.18 -70.58 15.33
C THR A 44 64.81 -72.05 15.51
N ASN A 45 64.55 -72.51 16.73
CA ASN A 45 64.10 -73.86 17.06
C ASN A 45 62.57 -73.94 17.20
N GLY A 46 61.84 -72.85 16.98
CA GLY A 46 60.39 -72.76 17.10
C GLY A 46 59.89 -72.62 18.55
N LEU A 47 60.78 -72.41 19.53
CA LEU A 47 60.40 -72.16 20.91
C LEU A 47 59.94 -70.71 21.08
N PRO A 48 58.87 -70.44 21.83
CA PRO A 48 58.36 -69.08 22.02
C PRO A 48 59.38 -68.20 22.75
N LEU A 49 59.59 -66.99 22.23
CA LEU A 49 60.42 -65.99 22.90
C LEU A 49 59.75 -65.49 24.19
N SER A 50 60.55 -65.19 25.20
CA SER A 50 60.10 -64.66 26.50
C SER A 50 60.91 -63.46 26.98
N THR A 51 61.75 -62.89 26.11
CA THR A 51 62.59 -61.71 26.37
C THR A 51 62.09 -60.52 25.55
N THR A 52 62.38 -59.30 26.01
CA THR A 52 62.07 -58.09 25.26
C THR A 52 62.66 -58.16 23.86
N THR A 53 61.83 -57.86 22.86
CA THR A 53 62.14 -57.92 21.43
C THR A 53 61.68 -56.62 20.78
N THR A 54 62.54 -55.99 19.99
CA THR A 54 62.20 -54.75 19.27
C THR A 54 61.56 -55.11 17.93
N LEU A 55 60.38 -54.55 17.68
CA LEU A 55 59.67 -54.60 16.41
C LEU A 55 59.70 -53.22 15.75
N ILE A 56 59.98 -53.17 14.45
CA ILE A 56 59.92 -51.93 13.67
C ILE A 56 58.98 -52.13 12.50
N PHE A 57 58.04 -51.20 12.33
CA PHE A 57 56.99 -51.23 11.31
C PHE A 57 57.18 -50.11 10.30
N SER A 58 56.98 -50.43 9.02
CA SER A 58 56.87 -49.44 7.95
C SER A 58 55.90 -49.90 6.87
N ILE A 59 55.33 -48.96 6.11
CA ILE A 59 54.35 -49.26 5.05
C ILE A 59 55.03 -49.08 3.70
N TRP A 60 54.80 -50.01 2.77
CA TRP A 60 55.43 -50.09 1.46
C TRP A 60 54.39 -50.21 0.34
N ASP A 61 54.85 -49.97 -0.89
CA ASP A 61 54.07 -50.03 -2.14
C ASP A 61 54.25 -51.33 -2.95
N ALA A 62 54.98 -52.32 -2.42
CA ALA A 62 55.05 -53.66 -2.98
C ALA A 62 55.54 -54.73 -1.96
N PRO A 63 55.25 -56.03 -2.21
CA PRO A 63 55.44 -57.10 -1.21
C PRO A 63 56.89 -57.54 -0.98
N VAL A 64 57.81 -57.25 -1.91
CA VAL A 64 59.22 -57.70 -1.85
C VAL A 64 60.15 -56.58 -2.33
N SER A 65 60.05 -56.17 -3.59
CA SER A 65 60.57 -54.89 -4.07
C SER A 65 59.62 -53.75 -3.66
N GLY A 66 60.04 -52.48 -3.77
CA GLY A 66 59.18 -51.32 -3.49
C GLY A 66 59.93 -50.15 -2.87
N SER A 67 59.20 -49.08 -2.53
CA SER A 67 59.65 -47.94 -1.73
C SER A 67 58.80 -47.81 -0.45
N PRO A 68 59.38 -47.32 0.66
CA PRO A 68 58.59 -46.98 1.84
C PRO A 68 57.66 -45.81 1.52
N LEU A 69 56.44 -45.86 2.04
CA LEU A 69 55.40 -44.87 1.84
C LEU A 69 55.32 -43.93 3.04
N GLY A 70 55.62 -42.66 2.79
CA GLY A 70 55.73 -41.65 3.84
C GLY A 70 56.97 -41.82 4.72
N ALA A 71 57.08 -40.96 5.74
CA ALA A 71 58.12 -41.06 6.77
C ALA A 71 57.69 -41.95 7.95
N PHE A 72 56.62 -42.75 7.77
CA PHE A 72 56.06 -43.57 8.82
C PHE A 72 57.02 -44.70 9.20
N LEU A 73 57.38 -44.73 10.48
CA LEU A 73 58.24 -45.72 11.09
C LEU A 73 57.86 -45.83 12.56
N ASP A 74 57.40 -47.00 12.98
CA ASP A 74 56.94 -47.21 14.34
C ASP A 74 57.78 -48.30 15.00
N ALA A 75 58.26 -48.06 16.22
CA ALA A 75 59.25 -48.89 16.87
C ALA A 75 58.82 -49.24 18.29
N ASP A 76 58.49 -50.52 18.50
CA ASP A 76 57.95 -51.03 19.76
C ASP A 76 58.89 -52.05 20.40
N ASP A 77 59.21 -51.83 21.68
CA ASP A 77 59.84 -52.84 22.52
C ASP A 77 58.77 -53.69 23.23
N VAL A 78 58.65 -54.95 22.82
CA VAL A 78 57.60 -55.83 23.34
C VAL A 78 58.16 -57.02 24.11
N LEU A 79 57.49 -57.37 25.21
CA LEU A 79 57.78 -58.57 25.98
C LEU A 79 56.72 -59.64 25.68
N PRO A 80 57.05 -60.71 24.92
CA PRO A 80 56.06 -61.70 24.51
C PRO A 80 55.58 -62.57 25.69
N ALA A 81 54.28 -62.82 25.77
CA ALA A 81 53.69 -63.77 26.71
C ALA A 81 53.47 -65.11 25.99
N ASN A 82 54.23 -66.16 26.35
CA ASN A 82 54.29 -67.43 25.61
C ASN A 82 54.56 -67.23 24.10
N GLY A 83 55.43 -66.27 23.78
CA GLY A 83 55.77 -65.91 22.40
C GLY A 83 54.73 -65.06 21.68
N VAL A 84 53.58 -64.75 22.27
CA VAL A 84 52.55 -63.93 21.61
C VAL A 84 52.67 -62.46 22.02
N VAL A 85 52.54 -61.56 21.04
CA VAL A 85 52.49 -60.10 21.24
C VAL A 85 51.24 -59.53 20.57
N SER A 86 50.71 -58.44 21.15
CA SER A 86 49.62 -57.64 20.60
C SER A 86 49.92 -56.17 20.87
N MET A 87 49.93 -55.34 19.83
CA MET A 87 50.17 -53.89 19.93
C MET A 87 49.32 -53.12 18.92
N LEU A 88 49.31 -51.80 19.07
CA LEU A 88 48.80 -50.87 18.09
C LEU A 88 49.99 -50.31 17.33
N VAL A 89 49.89 -50.27 16.01
CA VAL A 89 50.90 -49.66 15.13
C VAL A 89 50.37 -48.30 14.69
N GLY A 90 51.18 -47.26 14.83
CA GLY A 90 50.88 -45.87 14.52
C GLY A 90 50.25 -45.09 15.66
N ASP A 91 50.36 -45.56 16.91
CA ASP A 91 49.87 -44.87 18.10
C ASP A 91 50.89 -43.86 18.68
N ASP A 92 52.10 -43.83 18.15
CA ASP A 92 53.15 -42.87 18.48
C ASP A 92 52.78 -41.43 18.06
N PRO A 93 52.56 -40.49 19.01
CA PRO A 93 52.10 -39.13 18.70
C PRO A 93 53.07 -38.31 17.82
N GLY A 94 54.35 -38.69 17.81
CA GLY A 94 55.39 -38.06 17.01
C GLY A 94 55.50 -38.61 15.58
N ASN A 95 54.90 -39.77 15.29
CA ASN A 95 55.00 -40.42 13.99
C ASN A 95 53.74 -41.22 13.62
N LEU A 96 52.58 -40.54 13.63
CA LEU A 96 51.31 -41.12 13.22
C LEU A 96 51.32 -41.57 11.76
N ILE A 97 50.54 -42.60 11.43
CA ILE A 97 50.34 -43.03 10.04
C ILE A 97 49.68 -41.88 9.24
N PRO A 98 50.36 -41.31 8.23
CA PRO A 98 49.76 -40.24 7.41
C PRO A 98 48.55 -40.75 6.62
N THR A 99 47.46 -40.00 6.63
CA THR A 99 46.25 -40.33 5.86
C THR A 99 46.52 -40.42 4.36
N SER A 100 47.50 -39.65 3.87
CA SER A 100 47.87 -39.58 2.44
C SER A 100 48.42 -40.89 1.88
N ILE A 101 48.89 -41.82 2.72
CA ILE A 101 49.30 -43.16 2.27
C ILE A 101 48.14 -43.89 1.58
N TRP A 102 46.90 -43.58 1.96
CA TRP A 102 45.68 -44.28 1.52
C TRP A 102 45.02 -43.64 0.29
N ASP A 103 45.39 -42.41 -0.09
CA ASP A 103 44.69 -41.60 -1.10
C ASP A 103 44.59 -42.27 -2.48
N SER A 104 45.59 -43.08 -2.85
CA SER A 104 45.63 -43.70 -4.19
C SER A 104 44.70 -44.92 -4.32
N GLY A 105 44.16 -45.46 -3.23
CA GLY A 105 43.35 -46.68 -3.23
C GLY A 105 44.07 -47.97 -3.64
N ALA A 106 45.39 -47.93 -3.87
CA ALA A 106 46.17 -49.11 -4.21
C ALA A 106 46.53 -49.93 -2.96
N THR A 107 46.78 -51.23 -3.14
CA THR A 107 47.20 -52.12 -2.04
C THR A 107 48.45 -51.57 -1.34
N ARG A 108 48.56 -51.83 -0.03
CA ARG A 108 49.67 -51.43 0.82
C ARG A 108 50.21 -52.65 1.55
N TRP A 109 51.50 -52.64 1.88
CA TRP A 109 52.16 -53.76 2.53
C TRP A 109 52.87 -53.31 3.79
N LEU A 110 52.66 -54.02 4.90
CA LEU A 110 53.33 -53.82 6.17
C LEU A 110 54.64 -54.62 6.19
N GLU A 111 55.75 -53.91 6.31
CA GLU A 111 57.04 -54.49 6.65
C GLU A 111 57.19 -54.53 8.17
N VAL A 112 57.74 -55.64 8.66
CA VAL A 112 58.03 -55.84 10.08
C VAL A 112 59.49 -56.28 10.18
N GLN A 113 60.26 -55.59 11.01
CA GLN A 113 61.63 -55.98 11.35
C GLN A 113 61.65 -56.45 12.80
N VAL A 114 62.27 -57.61 13.05
CA VAL A 114 62.37 -58.21 14.39
C VAL A 114 63.83 -58.26 14.79
N ASN A 115 64.23 -57.51 15.82
CA ASN A 115 65.63 -57.36 16.24
C ASN A 115 66.58 -57.07 15.05
N GLY A 116 66.14 -56.21 14.12
CA GLY A 116 66.90 -55.81 12.93
C GLY A 116 66.80 -56.76 11.72
N ASN A 117 66.07 -57.89 11.81
CA ASN A 117 65.83 -58.79 10.68
C ASN A 117 64.49 -58.51 10.01
N THR A 118 64.49 -58.14 8.73
CA THR A 118 63.27 -57.88 7.96
C THR A 118 62.54 -59.16 7.59
N LEU A 119 61.24 -59.23 7.92
CA LEU A 119 60.37 -60.32 7.48
C LEU A 119 59.96 -60.12 6.02
N SER A 120 60.15 -61.15 5.20
CA SER A 120 59.80 -61.15 3.77
C SER A 120 59.08 -62.45 3.39
N PRO A 121 58.00 -62.40 2.58
CA PRO A 121 57.40 -61.21 1.97
C PRO A 121 56.62 -60.35 2.99
N ARG A 122 56.43 -59.07 2.68
CA ARG A 122 55.63 -58.12 3.49
C ARG A 122 54.15 -58.53 3.52
N THR A 123 53.48 -58.20 4.61
CA THR A 123 52.06 -58.57 4.79
C THR A 123 51.16 -57.55 4.12
N ALA A 124 50.24 -57.98 3.24
CA ALA A 124 49.28 -57.05 2.63
C ALA A 124 48.28 -56.51 3.66
N LEU A 125 48.06 -55.20 3.66
CA LEU A 125 47.04 -54.54 4.46
C LEU A 125 45.70 -54.62 3.72
N VAL A 126 44.73 -55.32 4.32
CA VAL A 126 43.42 -55.60 3.73
C VAL A 126 42.30 -54.90 4.52
N SER A 127 41.19 -54.59 3.84
CA SER A 127 40.03 -53.97 4.47
C SER A 127 39.27 -54.93 5.39
N VAL A 128 38.77 -54.43 6.51
CA VAL A 128 37.84 -55.17 7.39
C VAL A 128 36.38 -55.00 6.94
N PRO A 129 35.46 -55.93 7.26
CA PRO A 129 34.10 -55.93 6.73
C PRO A 129 33.30 -54.63 6.94
N TYR A 130 33.44 -53.99 8.10
CA TYR A 130 32.79 -52.70 8.37
C TYR A 130 33.45 -51.51 7.65
N ALA A 131 34.76 -51.58 7.37
CA ALA A 131 35.48 -50.54 6.63
C ALA A 131 35.14 -50.56 5.13
N MET A 132 34.75 -51.70 4.56
CA MET A 132 34.28 -51.77 3.18
C MET A 132 33.03 -50.90 2.93
N ARG A 133 32.19 -50.69 3.95
CA ARG A 133 31.01 -49.81 3.88
C ARG A 133 31.40 -48.32 3.83
N ALA A 134 32.60 -47.96 4.27
CA ALA A 134 33.12 -46.58 4.17
C ALA A 134 33.51 -46.19 2.73
N ASN A 135 33.70 -47.15 1.81
CA ASN A 135 33.88 -46.85 0.39
C ASN A 135 32.67 -46.09 -0.19
N SER A 136 31.47 -46.36 0.32
CA SER A 136 30.25 -45.62 -0.03
C SER A 136 30.26 -44.16 0.46
N ALA A 137 31.06 -43.82 1.47
CA ALA A 137 31.21 -42.44 1.96
C ALA A 137 32.12 -41.59 1.06
N ASN A 138 33.11 -42.19 0.39
CA ASN A 138 33.90 -41.48 -0.63
C ASN A 138 33.03 -41.02 -1.81
N SER A 139 31.95 -41.74 -2.12
CA SER A 139 30.97 -41.33 -3.14
C SER A 139 30.06 -40.18 -2.70
N ALA A 140 30.03 -39.82 -1.40
CA ALA A 140 29.22 -38.72 -0.89
C ALA A 140 29.93 -37.35 -1.00
N VAL A 141 31.27 -37.34 -1.01
CA VAL A 141 32.08 -36.10 -1.09
C VAL A 141 32.02 -35.45 -2.49
N SER A 142 31.68 -36.22 -3.52
CA SER A 142 31.55 -35.76 -4.91
C SER A 142 30.12 -35.80 -5.47
N ALA A 143 29.12 -36.04 -4.62
CA ALA A 143 27.73 -36.15 -5.07
C ALA A 143 27.17 -34.78 -5.52
N THR A 144 27.09 -34.57 -6.83
CA THR A 144 26.43 -33.39 -7.44
C THR A 144 24.90 -33.45 -7.34
N VAL A 145 24.32 -34.65 -7.17
CA VAL A 145 22.86 -34.86 -7.10
C VAL A 145 22.52 -35.83 -5.97
N ALA A 146 21.63 -35.41 -5.07
CA ALA A 146 21.06 -36.26 -4.02
C ALA A 146 19.60 -36.59 -4.37
N THR A 147 19.29 -37.87 -4.60
CA THR A 147 17.97 -38.30 -5.08
C THR A 147 16.90 -38.31 -3.97
N ASN A 148 17.28 -38.31 -2.69
CA ASN A 148 16.36 -38.43 -1.54
C ASN A 148 16.80 -37.61 -0.31
N ALA A 149 16.93 -36.29 -0.44
CA ALA A 149 17.19 -35.41 0.70
C ALA A 149 15.88 -34.99 1.39
N VAL A 150 15.52 -35.66 2.49
CA VAL A 150 14.26 -35.42 3.25
C VAL A 150 14.27 -34.06 4.00
N HIS A 151 15.40 -33.35 4.03
CA HIS A 151 15.56 -32.06 4.71
C HIS A 151 16.14 -30.94 3.83
N ALA A 152 16.10 -31.05 2.51
CA ALA A 152 16.37 -29.91 1.61
C ALA A 152 15.20 -28.91 1.53
N SER A 153 14.06 -29.24 2.14
CA SER A 153 12.76 -28.60 1.91
C SER A 153 12.46 -27.36 2.77
N THR A 154 13.36 -26.85 3.62
CA THR A 154 13.08 -25.57 4.33
C THR A 154 13.46 -24.34 3.52
N ALA A 155 14.45 -24.43 2.62
CA ALA A 155 14.83 -23.32 1.73
C ALA A 155 13.94 -23.26 0.47
N ASP A 156 13.66 -24.40 -0.15
CA ASP A 156 12.89 -24.45 -1.39
C ASP A 156 11.38 -24.26 -1.18
N LEU A 157 10.81 -24.62 -0.03
CA LEU A 157 9.39 -24.34 0.25
C LEU A 157 9.17 -22.86 0.58
N ALA A 158 10.11 -22.19 1.25
CA ALA A 158 10.05 -20.74 1.45
C ALA A 158 10.21 -19.98 0.12
N SER A 159 11.11 -20.42 -0.76
CA SER A 159 11.34 -19.81 -2.08
C SER A 159 10.19 -20.08 -3.05
N SER A 160 9.60 -21.29 -3.02
CA SER A 160 8.44 -21.64 -3.85
C SER A 160 7.14 -21.07 -3.33
N VAL A 161 6.91 -20.93 -2.02
CA VAL A 161 5.76 -20.19 -1.48
C VAL A 161 5.90 -18.69 -1.76
N THR A 162 7.11 -18.13 -1.65
CA THR A 162 7.36 -16.72 -2.07
C THR A 162 7.18 -16.54 -3.59
N GLY A 163 7.58 -17.53 -4.39
CA GLY A 163 7.38 -17.56 -5.84
C GLY A 163 5.94 -17.81 -6.29
N LEU A 164 5.17 -18.64 -5.56
CA LEU A 164 3.76 -18.93 -5.82
C LEU A 164 2.85 -17.77 -5.38
N VAL A 165 3.20 -17.06 -4.29
CA VAL A 165 2.53 -15.82 -3.91
C VAL A 165 2.86 -14.70 -4.92
N LYS A 166 4.05 -14.70 -5.54
CA LYS A 166 4.38 -13.90 -6.74
C LYS A 166 3.77 -14.40 -8.06
N SER A 167 3.16 -15.60 -8.08
CA SER A 167 2.64 -16.23 -9.31
C SER A 167 1.17 -15.92 -9.60
N LEU A 168 0.46 -15.27 -8.66
CA LEU A 168 -0.66 -14.42 -9.05
C LEU A 168 -0.03 -13.29 -9.88
N PRO A 169 -0.32 -13.16 -11.19
CA PRO A 169 0.33 -12.15 -11.99
C PRO A 169 -0.02 -10.80 -11.37
N MET A 170 0.96 -10.17 -10.73
CA MET A 170 0.84 -8.79 -10.26
C MET A 170 0.56 -7.87 -11.44
N ASP A 171 0.83 -8.33 -12.66
CA ASP A 171 0.50 -7.64 -13.90
C ASP A 171 -0.17 -8.61 -14.86
N GLY A 172 -1.30 -8.20 -15.43
CA GLY A 172 -1.95 -8.84 -16.55
C GLY A 172 -1.80 -8.01 -17.83
N GLN A 173 -2.37 -8.49 -18.93
CA GLN A 173 -2.40 -7.71 -20.19
C GLN A 173 -3.17 -6.39 -20.05
N ALA A 174 -4.08 -6.30 -19.08
CA ALA A 174 -4.99 -5.16 -18.89
C ALA A 174 -4.90 -4.50 -17.52
N TYR A 175 -4.07 -5.01 -16.62
CA TYR A 175 -4.02 -4.49 -15.25
C TYR A 175 -2.62 -4.57 -14.65
N VAL A 176 -2.37 -3.73 -13.65
CA VAL A 176 -1.16 -3.67 -12.83
C VAL A 176 -1.60 -3.56 -11.37
N ILE A 177 -1.24 -4.53 -10.54
CA ILE A 177 -1.51 -4.55 -9.10
C ILE A 177 -0.35 -3.85 -8.40
N VAL A 178 -0.68 -2.86 -7.56
CA VAL A 178 0.33 -2.14 -6.79
C VAL A 178 0.89 -3.06 -5.71
N GLU A 179 2.21 -3.26 -5.69
CA GLU A 179 2.87 -4.01 -4.62
C GLU A 179 2.75 -3.25 -3.28
N VAL A 180 2.37 -3.97 -2.21
CA VAL A 180 2.25 -3.41 -0.86
C VAL A 180 3.26 -4.04 0.07
N THR A 181 3.92 -3.20 0.84
CA THR A 181 4.93 -3.50 1.85
C THR A 181 4.54 -2.89 3.20
N ALA A 182 5.35 -3.14 4.23
CA ALA A 182 5.18 -2.51 5.54
C ALA A 182 5.56 -1.01 5.57
N ASP A 183 6.21 -0.49 4.53
CA ASP A 183 6.65 0.91 4.42
C ASP A 183 5.70 1.71 3.51
N PRO A 184 4.93 2.66 4.05
CA PRO A 184 4.02 3.51 3.27
C PRO A 184 4.71 4.31 2.16
N VAL A 185 5.95 4.75 2.36
CA VAL A 185 6.70 5.54 1.35
C VAL A 185 7.06 4.65 0.16
N GLN A 186 7.53 3.43 0.46
CA GLN A 186 7.77 2.44 -0.60
C GLN A 186 6.49 2.10 -1.35
N ASN A 187 5.34 2.01 -0.67
CA ASN A 187 4.05 1.78 -1.31
C ASN A 187 3.68 2.95 -2.25
N GLY A 188 3.91 4.20 -1.85
CA GLY A 188 3.74 5.37 -2.73
C GLY A 188 4.61 5.29 -3.99
N ILE A 189 5.88 4.89 -3.86
CA ILE A 189 6.78 4.65 -5.00
C ILE A 189 6.25 3.52 -5.90
N ASN A 190 5.76 2.44 -5.30
CA ASN A 190 5.18 1.30 -6.03
C ASN A 190 3.92 1.72 -6.80
N LEU A 191 3.09 2.58 -6.23
CA LEU A 191 1.89 3.12 -6.88
C LEU A 191 2.23 3.94 -8.13
N VAL A 192 3.21 4.85 -8.03
CA VAL A 192 3.69 5.63 -9.19
C VAL A 192 4.25 4.71 -10.27
N THR A 193 5.05 3.71 -9.87
CA THR A 193 5.64 2.73 -10.80
C THR A 193 4.56 1.90 -11.50
N ALA A 194 3.54 1.45 -10.76
CA ALA A 194 2.42 0.70 -11.30
C ALA A 194 1.61 1.53 -12.31
N TYR A 195 1.37 2.81 -12.00
CA TYR A 195 0.67 3.70 -12.91
C TYR A 195 1.44 3.93 -14.20
N ASN A 196 2.72 4.31 -14.12
CA ASN A 196 3.59 4.50 -15.29
C ASN A 196 3.64 3.26 -16.20
N ARG A 197 3.58 2.06 -15.61
CA ARG A 197 3.51 0.81 -16.37
C ARG A 197 2.15 0.64 -17.07
N ALA A 198 1.06 0.97 -16.39
CA ALA A 198 -0.28 0.89 -16.97
C ALA A 198 -0.46 1.82 -18.17
N GLU A 199 0.21 2.98 -18.18
CA GLU A 199 0.23 3.91 -19.33
C GLU A 199 0.82 3.28 -20.61
N ALA A 200 1.71 2.30 -20.47
CA ALA A 200 2.36 1.62 -21.59
C ALA A 200 1.67 0.31 -22.00
N LEU A 201 0.59 -0.09 -21.33
CA LEU A 201 -0.08 -1.36 -21.64
C LEU A 201 -0.80 -1.32 -22.98
N THR A 202 -0.85 -2.47 -23.63
CA THR A 202 -1.66 -2.74 -24.82
C THR A 202 -2.61 -3.90 -24.54
N PRO A 203 -3.70 -3.68 -23.78
CA PRO A 203 -4.64 -4.75 -23.46
C PRO A 203 -5.15 -5.41 -24.74
N HIS A 204 -5.14 -6.74 -24.77
CA HIS A 204 -5.48 -7.56 -25.95
C HIS A 204 -4.62 -7.25 -27.21
N GLY A 205 -3.40 -6.73 -27.02
CA GLY A 205 -2.50 -6.33 -28.11
C GLY A 205 -2.98 -5.09 -28.87
N GLN A 206 -3.92 -4.33 -28.31
CA GLN A 206 -4.48 -3.12 -28.91
C GLN A 206 -4.10 -1.87 -28.09
N PRO A 207 -4.01 -0.68 -28.72
CA PRO A 207 -3.80 0.57 -27.99
C PRO A 207 -4.91 0.87 -26.99
N LEU A 208 -4.61 1.74 -26.02
CA LEU A 208 -5.60 2.23 -25.06
C LEU A 208 -6.72 3.01 -25.77
N SER A 209 -7.97 2.72 -25.38
CA SER A 209 -9.17 3.38 -25.90
C SER A 209 -10.31 3.31 -24.89
N ALA A 210 -11.42 4.01 -25.16
CA ALA A 210 -12.62 3.94 -24.34
C ALA A 210 -13.17 2.51 -24.12
N ARG A 211 -12.83 1.56 -25.02
CA ARG A 211 -13.22 0.14 -24.93
C ARG A 211 -12.07 -0.80 -24.57
N ASN A 212 -10.85 -0.28 -24.43
CA ASN A 212 -9.64 -1.05 -24.17
C ASN A 212 -8.79 -0.29 -23.14
N ARG A 213 -9.14 -0.43 -21.87
CA ARG A 213 -8.57 0.36 -20.76
C ARG A 213 -7.53 -0.45 -20.00
N ALA A 214 -6.56 0.23 -19.40
CA ALA A 214 -5.65 -0.36 -18.42
C ALA A 214 -6.13 -0.04 -17.00
N MET A 215 -5.95 -0.96 -16.06
CA MET A 215 -6.37 -0.79 -14.66
C MET A 215 -5.19 -0.89 -13.70
N VAL A 216 -4.97 0.13 -12.90
CA VAL A 216 -4.09 0.10 -11.73
C VAL A 216 -4.92 -0.32 -10.52
N VAL A 217 -4.63 -1.49 -9.96
CA VAL A 217 -5.34 -2.05 -8.80
C VAL A 217 -4.58 -1.71 -7.53
N VAL A 218 -5.16 -0.82 -6.73
CA VAL A 218 -4.63 -0.39 -5.43
C VAL A 218 -5.14 -1.35 -4.35
N LEU A 219 -4.23 -2.12 -3.75
CA LEU A 219 -4.56 -3.03 -2.66
C LEU A 219 -4.84 -2.25 -1.35
N PRO A 220 -5.45 -2.88 -0.33
CA PRO A 220 -5.47 -2.33 1.02
C PRO A 220 -4.05 -2.01 1.51
N GLY A 221 -3.83 -0.78 1.97
CA GLY A 221 -2.53 -0.29 2.38
C GLY A 221 -2.50 1.23 2.54
N GLN A 222 -1.38 1.69 3.07
CA GLN A 222 -1.03 3.11 3.17
C GLN A 222 0.01 3.43 2.10
N TYR A 223 -0.21 4.52 1.37
CA TYR A 223 0.59 4.96 0.23
C TYR A 223 1.02 6.42 0.46
N ASP A 224 2.19 6.61 1.06
CA ASP A 224 2.75 7.93 1.34
C ASP A 224 3.51 8.42 0.10
N MET A 225 2.94 9.45 -0.54
CA MET A 225 3.51 10.14 -1.69
C MET A 225 4.60 11.13 -1.29
N THR A 226 4.83 11.35 0.01
CA THR A 226 5.72 12.37 0.56
C THR A 226 5.39 13.75 -0.01
N THR A 227 6.28 14.37 -0.78
CA THR A 227 6.03 15.62 -1.52
C THR A 227 5.69 15.40 -3.00
N GLY A 228 5.62 14.13 -3.43
CA GLY A 228 5.33 13.71 -4.79
C GLY A 228 3.87 13.87 -5.19
N THR A 229 3.60 13.47 -6.43
CA THR A 229 2.28 13.49 -7.06
C THR A 229 2.13 12.27 -7.95
N LEU A 230 0.95 11.67 -7.98
CA LEU A 230 0.59 10.69 -8.99
C LEU A 230 0.05 11.43 -10.22
N LEU A 231 0.85 11.44 -11.29
CA LEU A 231 0.49 12.07 -12.55
C LEU A 231 -0.41 11.14 -13.36
N MET A 232 -1.63 11.57 -13.65
CA MET A 232 -2.60 10.84 -14.47
C MET A 232 -2.71 11.52 -15.83
N ILE A 233 -1.74 11.22 -16.71
CA ILE A 233 -1.54 11.94 -17.98
C ILE A 233 -2.02 11.19 -19.21
N THR A 234 -2.23 9.88 -19.10
CA THR A 234 -2.70 9.03 -20.20
C THR A 234 -4.20 8.71 -20.06
N ASN A 235 -4.97 8.93 -21.13
CA ASN A 235 -6.38 8.54 -21.17
C ASN A 235 -6.52 7.01 -21.05
N TYR A 236 -7.64 6.58 -20.47
CA TYR A 236 -8.05 5.18 -20.37
C TYR A 236 -7.18 4.33 -19.43
N VAL A 237 -6.48 4.97 -18.49
CA VAL A 237 -5.83 4.33 -17.36
C VAL A 237 -6.68 4.59 -16.12
N ASP A 238 -7.21 3.52 -15.53
CA ASP A 238 -8.10 3.56 -14.38
C ASP A 238 -7.31 3.32 -13.09
N LEU A 239 -7.65 4.03 -12.01
CA LEU A 239 -7.06 3.85 -10.69
C LEU A 239 -8.14 3.34 -9.73
N VAL A 240 -8.06 2.05 -9.37
CA VAL A 240 -9.16 1.34 -8.71
C VAL A 240 -8.66 0.67 -7.42
N GLY A 241 -9.23 1.08 -6.29
CA GLY A 241 -9.08 0.38 -5.02
C GLY A 241 -9.76 -0.99 -5.05
N LEU A 242 -9.05 -2.03 -4.59
CA LEU A 242 -9.52 -3.42 -4.58
C LEU A 242 -10.76 -3.65 -3.67
N SER A 243 -10.70 -3.16 -2.43
CA SER A 243 -11.80 -3.15 -1.47
C SER A 243 -12.75 -1.98 -1.74
N THR A 244 -14.06 -2.17 -1.57
CA THR A 244 -15.05 -1.08 -1.62
C THR A 244 -15.06 -0.24 -0.35
N ALA A 245 -14.43 -0.69 0.73
CA ALA A 245 -14.15 0.16 1.88
C ALA A 245 -12.97 1.06 1.53
N ARG A 246 -13.25 2.20 0.88
CA ARG A 246 -12.25 3.14 0.35
C ARG A 246 -11.15 3.59 1.34
N THR A 247 -11.39 3.47 2.65
CA THR A 247 -10.41 3.76 3.70
C THR A 247 -9.30 2.71 3.79
N ASP A 248 -9.52 1.53 3.24
CA ASP A 248 -8.52 0.45 3.18
C ASP A 248 -7.35 0.85 2.28
N GLN A 249 -7.60 1.67 1.24
CA GLN A 249 -6.59 2.18 0.30
C GLN A 249 -6.36 3.66 0.54
N TYR A 250 -5.44 3.96 1.45
CA TYR A 250 -5.17 5.32 1.89
C TYR A 250 -3.96 5.90 1.17
N ILE A 251 -4.21 6.81 0.22
CA ILE A 251 -3.16 7.54 -0.51
C ILE A 251 -3.02 8.94 0.08
N PHE A 252 -1.83 9.31 0.53
CA PHE A 252 -1.62 10.59 1.19
C PHE A 252 -0.26 11.21 0.94
N GLY A 253 -0.08 12.47 1.30
CA GLY A 253 1.19 13.17 1.26
C GLY A 253 1.01 14.69 1.38
N GLU A 254 2.12 15.43 1.43
CA GLU A 254 2.15 16.88 1.56
C GLU A 254 1.90 17.62 0.23
N SER A 255 2.07 16.93 -0.91
CA SER A 255 2.18 17.52 -2.26
C SER A 255 3.37 18.51 -2.40
N SER A 256 3.76 18.88 -3.62
CA SER A 256 4.95 19.71 -3.90
C SER A 256 4.67 21.22 -3.87
N GLY A 257 3.60 21.67 -3.21
CA GLY A 257 3.23 23.08 -3.10
C GLY A 257 2.31 23.58 -4.21
N GLN A 258 2.41 24.86 -4.55
CA GLN A 258 1.47 25.48 -5.48
C GLN A 258 1.46 24.77 -6.84
N GLY A 259 0.28 24.56 -7.40
CA GLY A 259 0.06 23.93 -8.70
C GLY A 259 0.10 22.40 -8.65
N THR A 260 0.05 21.81 -7.45
CA THR A 260 0.23 20.37 -7.26
C THR A 260 -0.94 19.75 -6.51
N GLY A 261 -1.06 18.44 -6.62
CA GLY A 261 -1.93 17.65 -5.77
C GLY A 261 -1.46 16.22 -5.64
N ILE A 262 -2.08 15.46 -4.75
CA ILE A 262 -1.70 14.05 -4.53
C ILE A 262 -2.03 13.23 -5.77
N LEU A 263 -3.24 13.38 -6.30
CA LEU A 263 -3.61 12.94 -7.64
C LEU A 263 -3.71 14.16 -8.55
N ARG A 264 -2.84 14.24 -9.57
CA ARG A 264 -2.89 15.32 -10.55
C ARG A 264 -3.24 14.77 -11.92
N GLN A 265 -4.41 15.15 -12.42
CA GLN A 265 -4.98 14.59 -13.64
C GLN A 265 -4.93 15.60 -14.79
N THR A 266 -4.34 15.21 -15.91
CA THR A 266 -4.39 15.96 -17.18
C THR A 266 -5.09 15.16 -18.29
N ALA A 267 -5.14 13.83 -18.16
CA ALA A 267 -5.94 12.97 -19.01
C ALA A 267 -7.43 13.32 -18.89
N SER A 268 -8.13 13.38 -20.02
CA SER A 268 -9.55 13.73 -20.08
C SER A 268 -10.48 12.59 -19.72
N ASP A 269 -10.03 11.33 -19.85
CA ASP A 269 -10.83 10.13 -19.57
C ASP A 269 -10.04 9.18 -18.66
N VAL A 270 -10.38 9.19 -17.38
CA VAL A 270 -9.78 8.39 -16.31
C VAL A 270 -10.92 7.96 -15.37
N ARG A 271 -10.86 6.74 -14.84
CA ARG A 271 -11.74 6.31 -13.75
C ARG A 271 -10.97 6.22 -12.45
N ILE A 272 -11.54 6.76 -11.38
CA ILE A 272 -10.97 6.75 -10.03
C ILE A 272 -12.00 6.13 -9.10
N GLU A 273 -11.69 4.99 -8.47
CA GLU A 273 -12.69 4.22 -7.73
C GLU A 273 -12.18 3.69 -6.39
N ASN A 274 -13.01 3.77 -5.35
CA ASN A 274 -12.77 3.15 -4.03
C ASN A 274 -11.46 3.61 -3.33
N LEU A 275 -11.20 4.92 -3.29
CA LEU A 275 -9.98 5.45 -2.68
C LEU A 275 -10.26 6.52 -1.62
N LEU A 276 -9.45 6.53 -0.58
CA LEU A 276 -9.25 7.69 0.28
C LEU A 276 -7.96 8.40 -0.15
N VAL A 277 -8.07 9.68 -0.49
CA VAL A 277 -6.94 10.50 -0.92
C VAL A 277 -6.84 11.73 -0.01
N GLU A 278 -5.69 11.96 0.61
CA GLU A 278 -5.50 13.06 1.55
C GLU A 278 -4.26 13.89 1.25
N CYS A 279 -4.43 15.20 1.14
CA CYS A 279 -3.32 16.13 1.20
C CYS A 279 -3.09 16.50 2.67
N THR A 280 -2.02 15.97 3.27
CA THR A 280 -1.66 16.16 4.69
C THR A 280 -0.93 17.48 4.95
N ARG A 281 -0.75 18.29 3.88
CA ARG A 281 -0.01 19.55 3.90
C ARG A 281 -0.33 20.38 5.14
N SER A 282 0.67 20.61 5.98
CA SER A 282 0.50 21.28 7.28
C SER A 282 1.07 22.71 7.34
N SER A 283 1.70 23.18 6.25
CA SER A 283 2.33 24.50 6.19
C SER A 283 2.31 25.11 4.78
N GLY A 284 2.70 26.39 4.69
CA GLY A 284 2.78 27.15 3.44
C GLY A 284 1.52 27.97 3.10
N GLY A 285 0.39 27.69 3.75
CA GLY A 285 -0.85 28.44 3.61
C GLY A 285 -1.46 28.39 2.20
N LEU A 286 -2.58 29.09 2.05
CA LEU A 286 -3.33 29.23 0.80
C LEU A 286 -3.14 30.63 0.21
N THR A 287 -3.01 30.71 -1.11
CA THR A 287 -2.98 31.97 -1.85
C THR A 287 -4.34 32.41 -2.37
N PHE A 288 -5.37 31.58 -2.14
CA PHE A 288 -6.71 31.76 -2.68
C PHE A 288 -6.71 31.86 -4.20
N SER A 289 -5.93 30.99 -4.85
CA SER A 289 -5.88 30.86 -6.32
C SER A 289 -6.20 29.43 -6.79
N ALA A 290 -6.29 29.21 -8.11
CA ALA A 290 -6.46 27.88 -8.69
C ALA A 290 -5.17 27.03 -8.62
N SER A 291 -4.06 27.59 -8.13
CA SER A 291 -2.83 26.85 -7.87
C SER A 291 -2.72 26.39 -6.42
N ASP A 292 -3.69 26.65 -5.56
CA ASP A 292 -3.62 26.12 -4.19
C ASP A 292 -3.61 24.57 -4.20
N PRO A 293 -2.86 23.91 -3.31
CA PRO A 293 -2.62 22.48 -3.39
C PRO A 293 -3.89 21.70 -3.03
N ALA A 294 -4.05 20.49 -3.57
CA ALA A 294 -5.23 19.68 -3.27
C ALA A 294 -4.97 18.18 -3.23
N ALA A 295 -5.86 17.40 -2.60
CA ALA A 295 -5.79 15.93 -2.69
C ALA A 295 -6.08 15.46 -4.12
N TYR A 296 -7.15 15.99 -4.74
CA TYR A 296 -7.45 15.79 -6.16
C TYR A 296 -7.33 17.07 -6.97
N PHE A 297 -6.50 17.04 -8.01
CA PHE A 297 -6.10 18.19 -8.81
C PHE A 297 -6.31 17.93 -10.30
N PRO A 298 -7.53 18.13 -10.83
CA PRO A 298 -7.78 18.09 -12.27
C PRO A 298 -7.27 19.37 -12.96
N ASP A 299 -6.61 19.21 -14.11
CA ASP A 299 -6.17 20.30 -14.98
C ASP A 299 -7.26 20.72 -15.97
N GLY A 300 -8.31 21.35 -15.43
CA GLY A 300 -9.39 21.96 -16.20
C GLY A 300 -10.64 21.07 -16.33
N ALA A 301 -11.44 21.33 -17.36
CA ALA A 301 -12.72 20.67 -17.61
C ALA A 301 -12.52 19.28 -18.25
N LEU A 302 -12.39 18.24 -17.42
CA LEU A 302 -12.13 16.87 -17.86
C LEU A 302 -13.43 16.04 -17.89
N ALA A 303 -14.26 16.26 -18.91
CA ALA A 303 -15.63 15.71 -18.97
C ALA A 303 -15.71 14.16 -19.07
N GLY A 304 -14.64 13.49 -19.51
CA GLY A 304 -14.57 12.03 -19.55
C GLY A 304 -14.21 11.40 -18.20
N THR A 305 -13.93 12.20 -17.17
CA THR A 305 -13.59 11.70 -15.83
C THR A 305 -14.78 11.02 -15.18
N VAL A 306 -14.54 9.85 -14.57
CA VAL A 306 -15.50 9.19 -13.69
C VAL A 306 -14.84 8.95 -12.33
N VAL A 307 -15.49 9.38 -11.25
CA VAL A 307 -15.03 9.13 -9.88
C VAL A 307 -16.15 8.48 -9.09
N THR A 308 -15.86 7.33 -8.47
CA THR A 308 -16.87 6.53 -7.75
C THR A 308 -16.37 6.12 -6.38
N ASN A 309 -17.16 6.36 -5.33
CA ASN A 309 -16.85 5.92 -3.96
C ASN A 309 -15.47 6.39 -3.48
N CYS A 310 -15.14 7.67 -3.73
CA CYS A 310 -13.89 8.27 -3.31
C CYS A 310 -14.09 9.33 -2.23
N GLU A 311 -13.13 9.46 -1.34
CA GLU A 311 -13.09 10.53 -0.35
C GLU A 311 -11.80 11.32 -0.48
N PHE A 312 -11.94 12.64 -0.53
CA PHE A 312 -10.85 13.58 -0.67
C PHE A 312 -10.74 14.43 0.59
N ARG A 313 -9.56 14.45 1.22
CA ARG A 313 -9.32 15.16 2.49
C ARG A 313 -8.19 16.16 2.38
N ALA A 314 -8.34 17.25 3.12
CA ALA A 314 -7.31 18.22 3.44
C ALA A 314 -7.79 19.06 4.62
N ASP A 315 -6.87 19.80 5.25
CA ASP A 315 -7.16 20.65 6.40
C ASP A 315 -7.97 21.93 6.08
N GLY A 316 -8.09 22.28 4.79
CA GLY A 316 -8.77 23.50 4.34
C GLY A 316 -8.04 24.81 4.65
N THR A 317 -6.84 24.74 5.23
CA THR A 317 -6.01 25.88 5.68
C THR A 317 -4.70 25.97 4.92
N ASN A 318 -4.13 24.84 4.53
CA ASN A 318 -2.90 24.72 3.74
C ASN A 318 -3.14 24.01 2.40
N ALA A 319 -4.20 23.19 2.30
CA ALA A 319 -4.62 22.54 1.08
C ALA A 319 -6.15 22.32 1.03
N TYR A 320 -6.68 22.03 -0.16
CA TYR A 320 -8.09 21.68 -0.36
C TYR A 320 -8.28 20.18 -0.63
N SER A 321 -9.46 19.65 -0.34
CA SER A 321 -9.81 18.27 -0.72
C SER A 321 -9.78 18.09 -2.24
N THR A 322 -10.39 19.03 -2.97
CA THR A 322 -10.35 19.09 -4.43
C THR A 322 -9.94 20.49 -4.87
N ARG A 323 -9.21 20.61 -5.99
CA ARG A 323 -8.77 21.90 -6.55
C ARG A 323 -9.92 22.89 -6.70
N ARG A 324 -9.70 24.14 -6.29
CA ARG A 324 -10.67 25.24 -6.41
C ARG A 324 -10.52 26.00 -7.74
N ALA A 325 -11.53 26.82 -8.05
CA ALA A 325 -11.50 27.75 -9.19
C ALA A 325 -11.20 27.08 -10.55
N VAL A 326 -11.72 25.86 -10.72
CA VAL A 326 -11.71 25.08 -11.97
C VAL A 326 -13.09 24.49 -12.22
N GLU A 327 -13.31 23.94 -13.41
CA GLU A 327 -14.54 23.27 -13.78
C GLU A 327 -14.48 21.76 -13.50
N TYR A 328 -15.50 21.24 -12.83
CA TYR A 328 -15.74 19.80 -12.62
C TYR A 328 -16.89 19.36 -13.51
N SER A 329 -16.55 18.87 -14.71
CA SER A 329 -17.50 18.45 -15.75
C SER A 329 -17.67 16.93 -15.89
N GLY A 330 -16.95 16.14 -15.08
CA GLY A 330 -17.03 14.68 -15.09
C GLY A 330 -18.28 14.11 -14.40
N THR A 331 -18.26 12.80 -14.15
CA THR A 331 -19.29 12.08 -13.40
C THR A 331 -18.73 11.66 -12.04
N TYR A 332 -19.41 12.05 -10.96
CA TYR A 332 -19.00 11.80 -9.58
C TYR A 332 -20.13 11.10 -8.84
N THR A 333 -19.87 9.92 -8.29
CA THR A 333 -20.87 9.11 -7.56
C THR A 333 -20.35 8.72 -6.18
N ASN A 334 -21.14 8.96 -5.14
CA ASN A 334 -20.78 8.61 -3.75
C ASN A 334 -19.40 9.17 -3.35
N CYS A 335 -19.15 10.45 -3.68
CA CYS A 335 -17.87 11.09 -3.41
C CYS A 335 -17.98 12.09 -2.25
N THR A 336 -16.95 12.15 -1.40
CA THR A 336 -16.89 13.07 -0.25
C THR A 336 -15.73 14.05 -0.39
N GLY A 337 -15.99 15.32 -0.08
CA GLY A 337 -15.03 16.42 -0.17
C GLY A 337 -15.31 17.47 0.91
N GLY A 338 -14.26 18.20 1.28
CA GLY A 338 -14.31 19.24 2.31
C GLY A 338 -14.88 20.58 1.79
N ARG A 339 -14.48 21.68 2.43
CA ARG A 339 -14.81 23.04 2.00
C ARG A 339 -14.33 23.31 0.56
N ILE A 340 -15.13 24.03 -0.21
CA ILE A 340 -14.86 24.47 -1.61
C ILE A 340 -14.79 23.29 -2.60
N ALA A 341 -15.19 22.09 -2.19
CA ALA A 341 -15.10 20.91 -3.03
C ALA A 341 -15.95 21.01 -4.30
N TRP A 342 -15.45 20.45 -5.40
CA TRP A 342 -16.09 20.43 -6.72
C TRP A 342 -16.53 21.82 -7.20
N GLY A 343 -15.55 22.62 -7.60
CA GLY A 343 -15.79 23.85 -8.36
C GLY A 343 -16.14 25.06 -7.51
N GLY A 344 -15.85 25.11 -6.21
CA GLY A 344 -15.96 26.37 -5.49
C GLY A 344 -15.04 27.45 -6.10
N PHE A 345 -15.56 28.66 -6.29
CA PHE A 345 -14.99 29.74 -7.13
C PHE A 345 -14.80 29.39 -8.62
N GLY A 346 -15.30 28.24 -9.07
CA GLY A 346 -15.24 27.74 -10.43
C GLY A 346 -16.61 27.26 -10.88
N THR A 347 -16.66 26.10 -11.52
CA THR A 347 -17.90 25.56 -12.09
C THR A 347 -18.09 24.09 -11.71
N ALA A 348 -19.30 23.73 -11.29
CA ALA A 348 -19.77 22.35 -11.16
C ALA A 348 -20.82 22.09 -12.26
N SER A 349 -20.35 21.60 -13.41
CA SER A 349 -21.15 21.35 -14.62
C SER A 349 -21.41 19.87 -14.90
N GLY A 350 -20.72 18.99 -14.18
CA GLY A 350 -20.82 17.54 -14.33
C GLY A 350 -22.08 16.91 -13.74
N ILE A 351 -22.02 15.59 -13.59
CA ILE A 351 -23.07 14.79 -12.97
C ILE A 351 -22.60 14.38 -11.57
N PHE A 352 -23.38 14.71 -10.55
CA PHE A 352 -23.08 14.41 -9.16
C PHE A 352 -24.24 13.62 -8.56
N THR A 353 -23.95 12.42 -8.04
CA THR A 353 -24.95 11.55 -7.41
C THR A 353 -24.45 11.08 -6.06
N ASP A 354 -25.25 11.28 -5.01
CA ASP A 354 -24.92 10.88 -3.62
C ASP A 354 -23.59 11.49 -3.10
N CYS A 355 -23.20 12.66 -3.59
CA CYS A 355 -21.96 13.34 -3.18
C CYS A 355 -22.16 14.26 -1.97
N ILE A 356 -21.12 14.36 -1.12
CA ILE A 356 -21.12 15.16 0.11
C ILE A 356 -20.01 16.23 0.07
N GLY A 357 -20.38 17.50 0.17
CA GLY A 357 -19.45 18.64 0.21
C GLY A 357 -19.48 19.43 1.51
N GLY A 358 -18.39 20.16 1.80
CA GLY A 358 -18.34 21.16 2.86
C GLY A 358 -18.91 22.52 2.42
N THR A 359 -18.54 23.59 3.13
CA THR A 359 -18.95 24.98 2.82
C THR A 359 -18.52 25.39 1.42
N ALA A 360 -19.38 26.10 0.69
CA ALA A 360 -19.11 26.62 -0.65
C ALA A 360 -18.74 25.56 -1.70
N SER A 361 -19.25 24.33 -1.53
CA SER A 361 -19.01 23.24 -2.49
C SER A 361 -19.99 23.30 -3.67
N PHE A 362 -19.72 22.49 -4.69
CA PHE A 362 -20.56 22.39 -5.89
C PHE A 362 -20.79 23.75 -6.54
N GLY A 363 -19.73 24.45 -6.93
CA GLY A 363 -19.85 25.75 -7.59
C GLY A 363 -20.12 26.93 -6.64
N GLY A 364 -19.95 26.83 -5.33
CA GLY A 364 -20.13 27.96 -4.41
C GLY A 364 -19.25 29.17 -4.78
N LEU A 365 -19.78 30.39 -4.71
CA LEU A 365 -19.20 31.63 -5.29
C LEU A 365 -18.89 31.56 -6.80
N GLY A 366 -19.43 30.56 -7.49
CA GLY A 366 -19.20 30.29 -8.91
C GLY A 366 -20.49 29.83 -9.56
N ILE A 367 -20.42 28.77 -10.37
CA ILE A 367 -21.57 28.27 -11.15
C ILE A 367 -21.84 26.80 -10.82
N ALA A 368 -23.10 26.48 -10.51
CA ALA A 368 -23.64 25.13 -10.40
C ALA A 368 -24.68 24.92 -11.51
N ASN A 369 -24.23 24.42 -12.66
CA ASN A 369 -25.06 24.21 -13.86
C ASN A 369 -25.15 22.73 -14.30
N GLY A 370 -24.59 21.81 -13.51
CA GLY A 370 -24.65 20.37 -13.75
C GLY A 370 -25.96 19.70 -13.32
N VAL A 371 -25.89 18.38 -13.17
CA VAL A 371 -26.98 17.53 -12.67
C VAL A 371 -26.60 17.01 -11.30
N PHE A 372 -27.41 17.30 -10.29
CA PHE A 372 -27.16 16.95 -8.89
C PHE A 372 -28.31 16.11 -8.37
N LYS A 373 -28.02 14.92 -7.85
CA LYS A 373 -29.00 14.01 -7.29
C LYS A 373 -28.55 13.53 -5.92
N ASN A 374 -29.40 13.70 -4.91
CA ASN A 374 -29.14 13.30 -3.53
C ASN A 374 -27.84 13.89 -2.93
N CYS A 375 -27.37 15.02 -3.47
CA CYS A 375 -26.13 15.65 -2.98
C CYS A 375 -26.41 16.45 -1.70
N THR A 376 -25.48 16.39 -0.75
CA THR A 376 -25.56 17.17 0.50
C THR A 376 -24.36 18.09 0.61
N ALA A 377 -24.59 19.34 0.99
CA ALA A 377 -23.54 20.27 1.37
C ALA A 377 -24.02 21.19 2.49
N ILE A 378 -23.11 22.03 2.99
CA ILE A 378 -23.43 23.06 3.99
C ILE A 378 -23.40 24.46 3.35
N ASP A 379 -23.15 25.51 4.12
CA ASP A 379 -23.46 26.89 3.73
C ASP A 379 -22.82 27.30 2.40
N ASN A 380 -23.50 28.17 1.67
CA ASN A 380 -23.04 28.81 0.43
C ASN A 380 -22.73 27.85 -0.73
N SER A 381 -23.28 26.63 -0.70
CA SER A 381 -23.03 25.59 -1.70
C SER A 381 -24.02 25.64 -2.87
N PHE A 382 -23.77 24.85 -3.92
CA PHE A 382 -24.62 24.79 -5.12
C PHE A 382 -24.79 26.17 -5.76
N GLY A 383 -23.69 26.84 -6.10
CA GLY A 383 -23.75 28.20 -6.65
C GLY A 383 -24.09 29.29 -5.62
N GLY A 384 -24.01 29.03 -4.31
CA GLY A 384 -24.32 30.01 -3.25
C GLY A 384 -23.35 31.19 -3.15
N LEU A 385 -23.70 32.19 -2.32
CA LEU A 385 -22.92 33.39 -2.01
C LEU A 385 -22.50 34.18 -3.26
N GLY A 386 -23.46 34.81 -3.92
CA GLY A 386 -23.21 35.58 -5.16
C GLY A 386 -23.10 34.75 -6.43
N GLY A 387 -23.07 33.42 -6.33
CA GLY A 387 -22.96 32.52 -7.48
C GLY A 387 -24.29 32.27 -8.21
N THR A 388 -24.25 31.32 -9.15
CA THR A 388 -25.39 30.93 -9.99
C THR A 388 -25.70 29.44 -9.86
N ALA A 389 -26.93 29.11 -9.51
CA ALA A 389 -27.52 27.78 -9.55
C ALA A 389 -28.49 27.68 -10.74
N SER A 390 -28.00 27.16 -11.86
CA SER A 390 -28.75 27.02 -13.13
C SER A 390 -28.92 25.58 -13.60
N GLY A 391 -28.42 24.61 -12.83
CA GLY A 391 -28.47 23.19 -13.15
C GLY A 391 -29.80 22.51 -12.84
N THR A 392 -29.77 21.18 -12.79
CA THR A 392 -30.88 20.34 -12.33
C THR A 392 -30.53 19.74 -10.98
N PHE A 393 -31.39 19.95 -9.98
CA PHE A 393 -31.17 19.53 -8.60
C PHE A 393 -32.35 18.68 -8.14
N GLN A 394 -32.08 17.46 -7.68
CA GLN A 394 -33.08 16.53 -7.18
C GLN A 394 -32.66 15.98 -5.82
N ASN A 395 -33.51 16.17 -4.80
CA ASN A 395 -33.27 15.72 -3.43
C ASN A 395 -31.94 16.26 -2.84
N CYS A 396 -31.52 17.46 -3.23
CA CYS A 396 -30.29 18.07 -2.74
C CYS A 396 -30.52 18.87 -1.47
N THR A 397 -29.57 18.81 -0.54
CA THR A 397 -29.62 19.55 0.73
C THR A 397 -28.44 20.50 0.83
N GLY A 398 -28.73 21.77 1.11
CA GLY A 398 -27.78 22.81 1.46
C GLY A 398 -28.28 23.61 2.67
N THR A 399 -27.40 24.31 3.37
CA THR A 399 -27.79 25.17 4.49
C THR A 399 -27.87 26.64 4.05
N GLY A 400 -27.49 27.62 4.87
CA GLY A 400 -27.64 29.05 4.56
C GLY A 400 -26.95 29.46 3.27
N GLY A 401 -27.56 30.36 2.50
CA GLY A 401 -27.00 30.89 1.26
C GLY A 401 -26.81 29.86 0.13
N SER A 402 -27.38 28.66 0.24
CA SER A 402 -27.21 27.62 -0.80
C SER A 402 -28.12 27.83 -2.02
N PHE A 403 -27.84 27.12 -3.11
CA PHE A 403 -28.63 27.16 -4.35
C PHE A 403 -28.76 28.58 -4.91
N GLY A 404 -27.63 29.27 -5.10
CA GLY A 404 -27.64 30.66 -5.58
C GLY A 404 -28.10 31.68 -4.54
N GLY A 405 -28.20 31.31 -3.27
CA GLY A 405 -28.65 32.19 -2.19
C GLY A 405 -27.57 33.06 -1.56
N SER A 406 -27.96 34.11 -0.83
CA SER A 406 -27.08 35.20 -0.35
C SER A 406 -26.50 36.07 -1.48
N GLY A 407 -27.38 36.60 -2.33
CA GLY A 407 -27.04 37.56 -3.39
C GLY A 407 -26.68 36.94 -4.74
N GLY A 408 -27.19 35.76 -5.06
CA GLY A 408 -26.92 35.07 -6.31
C GLY A 408 -28.15 34.84 -7.19
N THR A 409 -28.02 33.94 -8.17
CA THR A 409 -29.08 33.56 -9.10
C THR A 409 -29.48 32.10 -8.92
N ALA A 410 -30.77 31.83 -8.75
CA ALA A 410 -31.39 30.51 -8.79
C ALA A 410 -32.33 30.43 -10.01
N SER A 411 -31.82 29.90 -11.11
CA SER A 411 -32.52 29.80 -12.41
C SER A 411 -32.68 28.37 -12.92
N GLY A 412 -32.21 27.38 -12.15
CA GLY A 412 -32.28 25.96 -12.50
C GLY A 412 -33.63 25.29 -12.25
N ASN A 413 -33.61 23.97 -12.32
CA ASN A 413 -34.74 23.10 -11.99
C ASN A 413 -34.48 22.42 -10.64
N PHE A 414 -35.31 22.68 -9.64
CA PHE A 414 -35.14 22.20 -8.28
C PHE A 414 -36.34 21.34 -7.89
N THR A 415 -36.09 20.12 -7.46
CA THR A 415 -37.14 19.17 -7.02
C THR A 415 -36.75 18.56 -5.68
N ASN A 416 -37.60 18.72 -4.67
CA ASN A 416 -37.39 18.21 -3.31
C ASN A 416 -36.06 18.70 -2.69
N CYS A 417 -35.62 19.91 -3.02
CA CYS A 417 -34.38 20.48 -2.48
C CYS A 417 -34.64 21.22 -1.16
N THR A 418 -33.71 21.11 -0.22
CA THR A 418 -33.78 21.81 1.08
C THR A 418 -32.63 22.79 1.20
N GLY A 419 -32.94 24.04 1.52
CA GLY A 419 -32.02 25.16 1.72
C GLY A 419 -32.28 25.87 3.06
N GLY A 420 -31.27 26.60 3.56
CA GLY A 420 -31.38 27.39 4.78
C GLY A 420 -31.86 28.83 4.54
N THR A 421 -31.49 29.73 5.46
CA THR A 421 -31.68 31.18 5.33
C THR A 421 -31.07 31.69 4.02
N ASP A 422 -31.78 32.58 3.33
CA ASP A 422 -31.41 33.21 2.07
C ASP A 422 -31.14 32.25 0.89
N ALA A 423 -31.48 30.97 0.99
CA ALA A 423 -31.30 30.01 -0.09
C ALA A 423 -32.19 30.29 -1.32
N PHE A 424 -31.90 29.62 -2.44
CA PHE A 424 -32.69 29.73 -3.68
C PHE A 424 -32.82 31.16 -4.18
N GLY A 425 -31.67 31.82 -4.40
CA GLY A 425 -31.64 33.18 -4.91
C GLY A 425 -31.97 34.26 -3.89
N GLY A 426 -32.08 33.96 -2.59
CA GLY A 426 -32.35 34.96 -1.55
C GLY A 426 -31.20 35.96 -1.33
N LEU A 427 -31.49 37.08 -0.68
CA LEU A 427 -30.54 38.16 -0.41
C LEU A 427 -30.27 38.30 1.10
N GLY A 428 -29.03 37.99 1.51
CA GLY A 428 -28.58 38.08 2.91
C GLY A 428 -27.72 39.31 3.24
N PHE A 429 -27.17 39.99 2.24
CA PHE A 429 -26.33 41.19 2.43
C PHE A 429 -26.35 42.08 1.18
N SER A 430 -25.94 43.34 1.35
CA SER A 430 -25.90 44.37 0.31
C SER A 430 -24.82 44.14 -0.76
N GLY A 431 -25.00 44.75 -1.93
CA GLY A 431 -23.98 44.84 -2.98
C GLY A 431 -24.11 43.78 -4.08
N PHE A 432 -25.10 42.90 -3.99
CA PHE A 432 -25.37 41.86 -4.98
C PHE A 432 -26.81 41.93 -5.47
N ALA A 433 -27.03 41.51 -6.72
CA ALA A 433 -28.37 41.28 -7.24
C ALA A 433 -28.82 39.87 -6.87
N SER A 434 -30.10 39.73 -6.51
CA SER A 434 -30.69 38.44 -6.19
C SER A 434 -31.73 38.08 -7.25
N ASN A 435 -31.74 36.82 -7.68
CA ASN A 435 -32.65 36.36 -8.73
C ASN A 435 -33.17 34.95 -8.44
N ALA A 436 -34.49 34.77 -8.39
CA ALA A 436 -35.16 33.48 -8.34
C ALA A 436 -36.11 33.35 -9.55
N SER A 437 -35.60 32.74 -10.62
CA SER A 437 -36.29 32.61 -11.92
C SER A 437 -36.47 31.17 -12.39
N GLY A 438 -36.00 30.19 -11.62
CA GLY A 438 -36.06 28.77 -11.95
C GLY A 438 -37.44 28.13 -11.78
N THR A 439 -37.45 26.80 -11.89
CA THR A 439 -38.61 25.96 -11.55
C THR A 439 -38.33 25.27 -10.22
N PHE A 440 -39.20 25.46 -9.24
CA PHE A 440 -39.04 24.93 -7.88
C PHE A 440 -40.26 24.06 -7.55
N THR A 441 -40.03 22.80 -7.23
CA THR A 441 -41.08 21.83 -6.89
C THR A 441 -40.77 21.19 -5.55
N ASN A 442 -41.65 21.37 -4.57
CA ASN A 442 -41.54 20.84 -3.21
C ASN A 442 -40.21 21.21 -2.52
N CYS A 443 -39.69 22.42 -2.78
CA CYS A 443 -38.47 22.90 -2.16
C CYS A 443 -38.75 23.57 -0.80
N VAL A 444 -37.83 23.45 0.13
CA VAL A 444 -37.93 24.06 1.47
C VAL A 444 -36.78 25.03 1.68
N GLY A 445 -37.07 26.25 2.10
CA GLY A 445 -36.10 27.31 2.37
C GLY A 445 -36.36 28.02 3.71
N GLY A 446 -35.33 28.63 4.28
CA GLY A 446 -35.43 29.44 5.49
C GLY A 446 -35.95 30.85 5.25
N SER A 447 -35.71 31.76 6.20
CA SER A 447 -36.00 33.19 6.04
C SER A 447 -35.26 33.78 4.84
N GLY A 448 -35.89 34.67 4.08
CA GLY A 448 -35.28 35.29 2.89
C GLY A 448 -35.13 34.36 1.69
N ALA A 449 -35.58 33.10 1.76
CA ALA A 449 -35.44 32.18 0.65
C ALA A 449 -36.34 32.51 -0.57
N PHE A 450 -36.03 31.94 -1.73
CA PHE A 450 -36.80 32.10 -2.98
C PHE A 450 -36.86 33.56 -3.44
N GLY A 451 -35.69 34.18 -3.57
CA GLY A 451 -35.57 35.59 -3.94
C GLY A 451 -36.11 36.55 -2.89
N GLY A 452 -36.12 36.15 -1.61
CA GLY A 452 -36.52 36.99 -0.49
C GLY A 452 -35.38 37.86 0.05
N ILE A 453 -35.70 38.77 0.98
CA ILE A 453 -34.72 39.65 1.64
C ILE A 453 -34.88 39.53 3.16
N SER A 454 -33.95 38.84 3.84
CA SER A 454 -33.98 38.70 5.31
C SER A 454 -33.29 39.85 6.06
N GLY A 455 -32.41 40.62 5.39
CA GLY A 455 -31.67 41.75 5.96
C GLY A 455 -32.15 43.14 5.53
N ILE A 456 -31.57 44.21 6.09
CA ILE A 456 -31.74 45.59 5.58
C ILE A 456 -30.60 45.87 4.60
N PRO A 457 -30.86 46.02 3.30
CA PRO A 457 -29.80 46.33 2.35
C PRO A 457 -29.26 47.75 2.56
N ILE A 458 -27.94 47.91 2.53
CA ILE A 458 -27.30 49.23 2.36
C ILE A 458 -27.14 49.51 0.86
N GLY A 459 -27.90 50.48 0.35
CA GLY A 459 -27.89 50.88 -1.07
C GLY A 459 -28.99 50.22 -1.93
N PRO A 460 -29.11 50.61 -3.20
CA PRO A 460 -30.12 50.08 -4.11
C PRO A 460 -29.82 48.60 -4.39
N VAL A 461 -30.83 47.74 -4.24
CA VAL A 461 -30.73 46.32 -4.59
C VAL A 461 -31.84 45.93 -5.55
N THR A 462 -31.48 45.10 -6.53
CA THR A 462 -32.41 44.52 -7.48
C THR A 462 -32.67 43.07 -7.08
N VAL A 463 -33.95 42.73 -6.86
CA VAL A 463 -34.40 41.38 -6.50
C VAL A 463 -35.44 40.91 -7.50
N THR A 464 -35.05 40.01 -8.39
CA THR A 464 -35.95 39.47 -9.41
C THR A 464 -36.58 38.16 -8.95
N VAL A 465 -37.90 38.07 -8.97
CA VAL A 465 -38.63 36.82 -8.72
C VAL A 465 -39.63 36.61 -9.85
N SER A 466 -39.33 35.67 -10.74
CA SER A 466 -40.11 35.38 -11.95
C SER A 466 -40.28 33.88 -12.25
N GLY A 467 -39.80 33.02 -11.34
CA GLY A 467 -39.85 31.57 -11.49
C GLY A 467 -41.25 30.97 -11.30
N THR A 468 -41.30 29.65 -11.43
CA THR A 468 -42.49 28.85 -11.06
C THR A 468 -42.18 28.07 -9.79
N PHE A 469 -43.02 28.25 -8.77
CA PHE A 469 -42.87 27.65 -7.45
C PHE A 469 -44.12 26.82 -7.18
N SER A 470 -43.95 25.52 -6.96
CA SER A 470 -45.04 24.59 -6.69
C SER A 470 -44.77 23.82 -5.40
N GLY A 471 -45.67 23.90 -4.42
CA GLY A 471 -45.54 23.19 -3.14
C GLY A 471 -44.32 23.61 -2.31
N CYS A 472 -43.76 24.80 -2.55
CA CYS A 472 -42.56 25.27 -1.86
C CYS A 472 -42.88 25.90 -0.50
N ILE A 473 -41.99 25.72 0.47
CA ILE A 473 -42.11 26.26 1.83
C ILE A 473 -40.95 27.21 2.10
N GLY A 474 -41.24 28.46 2.46
CA GLY A 474 -40.26 29.48 2.82
C GLY A 474 -40.53 30.08 4.20
N GLY A 475 -39.48 30.60 4.84
CA GLY A 475 -39.59 31.31 6.12
C GLY A 475 -40.16 32.73 5.98
N SER A 476 -39.81 33.60 6.92
CA SER A 476 -40.15 35.03 6.84
C SER A 476 -39.42 35.68 5.67
N TYR A 477 -40.05 36.67 5.04
CA TYR A 477 -39.48 37.43 3.93
C TYR A 477 -39.16 36.58 2.68
N SER A 478 -39.83 35.46 2.46
CA SER A 478 -39.59 34.60 1.29
C SER A 478 -40.43 34.99 0.07
N PHE A 479 -40.15 34.38 -1.09
CA PHE A 479 -40.92 34.54 -2.33
C PHE A 479 -40.98 36.00 -2.81
N GLY A 480 -39.84 36.70 -2.82
CA GLY A 480 -39.79 38.12 -3.16
C GLY A 480 -40.27 39.08 -2.06
N GLY A 481 -40.47 38.58 -0.84
CA GLY A 481 -40.81 39.38 0.33
C GLY A 481 -39.60 40.08 0.96
N GLY A 482 -39.80 41.19 1.69
CA GLY A 482 -38.72 41.91 2.36
C GLY A 482 -39.08 43.32 2.86
N PRO A 483 -38.26 43.92 3.74
CA PRO A 483 -38.50 45.26 4.29
C PRO A 483 -38.16 46.42 3.33
N ALA A 484 -37.48 46.17 2.20
CA ALA A 484 -36.91 47.21 1.33
C ALA A 484 -37.20 47.01 -0.18
N ILE A 485 -38.31 46.37 -0.53
CA ILE A 485 -38.70 46.08 -1.93
C ILE A 485 -39.40 47.28 -2.58
N SER A 486 -38.66 48.38 -2.78
CA SER A 486 -39.04 49.45 -3.71
C SER A 486 -38.19 49.32 -4.99
N GLY A 487 -38.38 48.25 -5.76
CA GLY A 487 -37.61 48.03 -6.99
C GLY A 487 -37.69 46.60 -7.55
N ASN A 488 -38.64 46.38 -8.46
CA ASN A 488 -38.76 45.29 -9.45
C ASN A 488 -38.42 43.85 -9.05
N GLY A 489 -39.45 42.99 -9.05
CA GLY A 489 -39.37 41.60 -9.53
C GLY A 489 -40.63 41.24 -10.34
N ALA A 490 -40.47 40.81 -11.58
CA ALA A 490 -41.57 40.47 -12.50
C ALA A 490 -42.32 39.21 -12.02
N GLY A 491 -43.29 39.40 -11.11
CA GLY A 491 -44.26 38.42 -10.61
C GLY A 491 -44.06 36.95 -11.00
N GLY A 492 -43.59 36.14 -10.05
CA GLY A 492 -43.53 34.69 -10.19
C GLY A 492 -44.90 34.00 -10.14
N LYS A 493 -44.91 32.70 -10.46
CA LYS A 493 -46.08 31.83 -10.28
C LYS A 493 -45.90 31.01 -9.00
N PHE A 494 -46.68 31.30 -7.98
CA PHE A 494 -46.69 30.59 -6.70
C PHE A 494 -47.95 29.71 -6.62
N LEU A 495 -47.75 28.40 -6.56
CA LEU A 495 -48.81 27.40 -6.54
C LEU A 495 -48.65 26.56 -5.27
N TYR A 496 -49.64 26.59 -4.37
CA TYR A 496 -49.61 25.83 -3.11
C TYR A 496 -48.38 26.14 -2.22
N CYS A 497 -47.87 27.37 -2.28
CA CYS A 497 -46.69 27.78 -1.50
C CYS A 497 -47.05 28.22 -0.09
N ASN A 498 -46.15 27.97 0.87
CA ASN A 498 -46.29 28.44 2.26
C ASN A 498 -45.14 29.39 2.61
N GLY A 499 -45.46 30.63 2.97
CA GLY A 499 -44.49 31.64 3.39
C GLY A 499 -44.76 32.16 4.81
N GLY A 500 -43.70 32.61 5.49
CA GLY A 500 -43.79 33.30 6.78
C GLY A 500 -44.22 34.77 6.71
N THR A 501 -43.89 35.51 7.75
CA THR A 501 -44.19 36.95 7.87
C THR A 501 -43.54 37.74 6.74
N SER A 502 -44.25 38.72 6.17
CA SER A 502 -43.74 39.57 5.08
C SER A 502 -43.28 38.83 3.80
N SER A 503 -43.74 37.60 3.60
CA SER A 503 -43.51 36.83 2.36
C SER A 503 -44.47 37.22 1.24
N PHE A 504 -44.09 36.82 0.01
CA PHE A 504 -44.71 37.12 -1.29
C PHE A 504 -44.54 38.57 -1.75
N THR A 505 -43.98 38.75 -2.94
CA THR A 505 -43.95 40.06 -3.61
C THR A 505 -45.36 40.51 -3.98
N ALA A 506 -45.63 41.81 -3.90
CA ALA A 506 -46.84 42.45 -4.44
C ALA A 506 -46.58 43.17 -5.78
N THR A 507 -45.32 43.18 -6.24
CA THR A 507 -44.89 43.89 -7.45
C THR A 507 -44.82 42.94 -8.65
N GLY A 508 -45.01 43.49 -9.86
CA GLY A 508 -44.87 42.72 -11.10
C GLY A 508 -46.01 41.76 -11.43
N ALA A 509 -47.19 41.94 -10.85
CA ALA A 509 -48.40 41.12 -11.09
C ALA A 509 -48.18 39.60 -10.92
N PRO A 510 -47.75 39.15 -9.72
CA PRO A 510 -47.54 37.74 -9.45
C PRO A 510 -48.85 36.95 -9.49
N LEU A 511 -48.76 35.69 -9.87
CA LEU A 511 -49.86 34.73 -9.73
C LEU A 511 -49.62 33.94 -8.44
N ALA A 512 -50.46 34.14 -7.43
CA ALA A 512 -50.49 33.30 -6.24
C ALA A 512 -51.79 32.51 -6.20
N LEU A 513 -51.71 31.17 -6.17
CA LEU A 513 -52.86 30.28 -6.15
C LEU A 513 -52.72 29.30 -4.99
N TYR A 514 -53.73 29.24 -4.13
CA TYR A 514 -53.79 28.38 -2.93
C TYR A 514 -52.55 28.52 -2.01
N CYS A 515 -51.98 29.72 -1.93
CA CYS A 515 -50.82 29.99 -1.08
C CYS A 515 -51.23 30.32 0.35
N VAL A 516 -50.32 30.12 1.31
CA VAL A 516 -50.49 30.41 2.73
C VAL A 516 -49.42 31.40 3.18
N LYS A 517 -49.81 32.42 3.93
CA LYS A 517 -48.92 33.39 4.58
C LYS A 517 -49.18 33.40 6.08
N ASN A 518 -48.15 33.08 6.87
CA ASN A 518 -48.24 33.05 8.34
C ASN A 518 -49.44 32.21 8.85
N GLY A 519 -49.67 31.04 8.23
CA GLY A 519 -50.77 30.14 8.59
C GLY A 519 -52.17 30.53 8.08
N ALA A 520 -52.33 31.68 7.42
CA ALA A 520 -53.58 32.12 6.81
C ALA A 520 -53.53 32.03 5.28
N ALA A 521 -54.68 31.84 4.62
CA ALA A 521 -54.75 31.88 3.16
C ALA A 521 -54.25 33.23 2.63
N TYR A 522 -53.36 33.21 1.64
CA TYR A 522 -52.87 34.40 0.95
C TYR A 522 -53.82 34.75 -0.20
N PRO A 523 -54.33 35.99 -0.24
CA PRO A 523 -55.34 36.41 -1.21
C PRO A 523 -54.85 36.49 -2.66
#